data_AF-A0A7S0AIC9-F1
#
_entry.id   AF-A0A7S0AIC9-F1
#
_cell.length_a   1.000
_cell.length_b   1.000
_cell.length_c   1.000
_cell.angle_alpha   90.00
_cell.angle_beta   90.00
_cell.angle_gamma   90.00
#
_symmetry.space_group_name_H-M   'P 1'
#
loop_
_entity.id
_entity.type
_entity.pdbx_description
1 polymer ?
#
loop_
_entity_poly.entity_id
_entity_poly.type
_entity_poly.pdbx_seq_one_letter_code
_entity_poly.pdbx_strand_id
1 'polypeptide(L)'
;QNSNRTMWAAHGLLATLALALATPLAVTTAWFRTLVPSSWIYIHVFANVSSFFMILLSFVFAVTAMSMSTSPKHFSDPHHIVGLAILMLVTFQVMNGFLRPPVEKRDPYAVDTKIAGIITLPGTARELWKILHKCAGVFVLAVGFWQLKAGMDLYAADFQVGTWKPYFYAYLAIFGTVIVLLKLWMFWEEKKARMGVEQMNPDQRRMGSAAVANGIDPDSELVPVQFDIGMQ
;
A
#
# COMPACT_ATOMS: atom_id res chain seq x y z
N GLN A 1 -3.00 -33.83 19.15
CA GLN A 1 -2.59 -32.47 19.60
C GLN A 1 -1.68 -31.75 18.58
N ASN A 2 -0.69 -32.42 17.98
CA ASN A 2 0.27 -31.77 17.05
C ASN A 2 -0.37 -31.18 15.77
N SER A 3 -1.38 -31.84 15.19
CA SER A 3 -2.04 -31.36 13.96
C SER A 3 -2.70 -29.99 14.13
N ASN A 4 -3.40 -29.74 15.25
CA ASN A 4 -4.07 -28.47 15.52
C ASN A 4 -3.05 -27.31 15.58
N ARG A 5 -1.92 -27.53 16.27
CA ARG A 5 -0.84 -26.54 16.38
C ARG A 5 -0.24 -26.16 15.01
N THR A 6 -0.07 -27.13 14.12
CA THR A 6 0.43 -26.88 12.76
C THR A 6 -0.54 -26.02 11.95
N MET A 7 -1.85 -26.24 12.07
CA MET A 7 -2.85 -25.42 11.37
C MET A 7 -2.88 -23.98 11.86
N TRP A 8 -2.79 -23.77 13.19
CA TRP A 8 -2.67 -22.42 13.75
C TRP A 8 -1.37 -21.71 13.35
N ALA A 9 -0.26 -22.45 13.27
CA ALA A 9 1.00 -21.92 12.76
C ALA A 9 0.89 -21.52 11.28
N ALA A 10 0.28 -22.35 10.44
CA ALA A 10 0.03 -22.04 9.03
C ALA A 10 -0.89 -20.82 8.85
N HIS A 11 -1.97 -20.75 9.63
CA HIS A 11 -2.86 -19.58 9.70
C HIS A 11 -2.07 -18.30 9.99
N GLY A 12 -1.29 -18.30 11.07
CA GLY A 12 -0.50 -17.15 11.50
C GLY A 12 0.59 -16.75 10.50
N LEU A 13 1.28 -17.73 9.89
CA LEU A 13 2.29 -17.48 8.87
C LEU A 13 1.69 -16.79 7.64
N LEU A 14 0.59 -17.31 7.10
CA LEU A 14 -0.05 -16.73 5.92
C LEU A 14 -0.65 -15.35 6.22
N ALA A 15 -1.26 -15.16 7.39
CA ALA A 15 -1.72 -13.85 7.83
C ALA A 15 -0.56 -12.85 7.92
N THR A 16 0.59 -13.28 8.45
CA THR A 16 1.79 -12.44 8.56
C THR A 16 2.34 -12.06 7.18
N LEU A 17 2.49 -13.01 6.27
CA LEU A 17 2.94 -12.73 4.90
C LEU A 17 1.97 -11.80 4.16
N ALA A 18 0.66 -11.93 4.40
CA ALA A 18 -0.32 -11.03 3.81
C ALA A 18 -0.26 -9.62 4.41
N LEU A 19 -0.40 -9.50 5.74
CA LEU A 19 -0.64 -8.23 6.42
C LEU A 19 0.65 -7.47 6.78
N ALA A 20 1.78 -8.16 6.94
CA ALA A 20 3.09 -7.56 7.23
C ALA A 20 4.07 -7.61 6.04
N LEU A 21 3.69 -8.13 4.88
CA LEU A 21 4.56 -8.05 3.70
C LEU A 21 3.80 -7.60 2.45
N ALA A 22 2.83 -8.39 1.98
CA ALA A 22 2.14 -8.10 0.72
C ALA A 22 1.29 -6.82 0.77
N THR A 23 0.47 -6.62 1.81
CA THR A 23 -0.33 -5.39 1.97
C THR A 23 0.53 -4.14 2.13
N PRO A 24 1.56 -4.12 3.01
CA PRO A 24 2.46 -2.97 3.09
C PRO A 24 3.19 -2.69 1.77
N LEU A 25 3.65 -3.72 1.04
CA LEU A 25 4.26 -3.57 -0.29
C LEU A 25 3.28 -2.95 -1.30
N ALA A 26 2.03 -3.39 -1.31
CA ALA A 26 1.01 -2.81 -2.15
C ALA A 26 0.81 -1.31 -1.85
N VAL A 27 0.69 -0.94 -0.57
CA VAL A 27 0.49 0.47 -0.17
C VAL A 27 1.71 1.33 -0.51
N THR A 28 2.93 0.86 -0.20
CA THR A 28 4.16 1.62 -0.43
C THR A 28 4.42 1.81 -1.92
N THR A 29 4.25 0.78 -2.76
CA THR A 29 4.43 0.92 -4.21
C THR A 29 3.50 1.97 -4.82
N ALA A 30 2.26 2.12 -4.31
CA ALA A 30 1.37 3.20 -4.71
C ALA A 30 1.84 4.58 -4.21
N TRP A 31 2.37 4.67 -2.99
CA TRP A 31 2.92 5.91 -2.44
C TRP A 31 4.22 6.38 -3.10
N PHE A 32 5.00 5.43 -3.62
CA PHE A 32 6.32 5.63 -4.24
C PHE A 32 6.29 5.35 -5.74
N ARG A 33 5.11 5.48 -6.38
CA ARG A 33 4.89 5.18 -7.81
C ARG A 33 5.80 5.95 -8.76
N THR A 34 6.33 7.10 -8.36
CA THR A 34 7.29 7.90 -9.16
C THR A 34 8.68 7.28 -9.23
N LEU A 35 9.05 6.41 -8.26
CA LEU A 35 10.33 5.70 -8.28
C LEU A 35 10.31 4.49 -9.23
N VAL A 36 9.12 3.98 -9.57
CA VAL A 36 8.92 2.82 -10.45
C VAL A 36 7.75 3.06 -11.42
N PRO A 37 7.84 4.09 -12.28
CA PRO A 37 6.69 4.64 -13.02
C PRO A 37 6.02 3.65 -13.98
N SER A 38 6.77 2.72 -14.57
CA SER A 38 6.26 1.70 -15.49
C SER A 38 5.71 0.47 -14.78
N SER A 39 6.31 0.09 -13.64
CA SER A 39 6.04 -1.19 -12.97
C SER A 39 5.14 -1.09 -11.74
N TRP A 40 4.94 0.11 -11.17
CA TRP A 40 4.25 0.27 -9.88
C TRP A 40 2.86 -0.37 -9.86
N ILE A 41 2.10 -0.26 -10.96
CA ILE A 41 0.73 -0.78 -11.00
C ILE A 41 0.70 -2.30 -11.01
N TYR A 42 1.64 -2.94 -11.69
CA TYR A 42 1.75 -4.40 -11.72
C TYR A 42 2.15 -4.93 -10.36
N ILE A 43 3.16 -4.31 -9.71
CA ILE A 43 3.59 -4.69 -8.36
C ILE A 43 2.44 -4.48 -7.36
N HIS A 44 1.76 -3.33 -7.44
CA HIS A 44 0.62 -3.01 -6.57
C HIS A 44 -0.52 -4.03 -6.72
N VAL A 45 -0.94 -4.34 -7.94
CA VAL A 45 -2.02 -5.31 -8.20
C VAL A 45 -1.60 -6.70 -7.75
N PHE A 46 -0.40 -7.14 -8.12
CA PHE A 46 0.12 -8.46 -7.73
C PHE A 46 0.17 -8.62 -6.20
N ALA A 47 0.69 -7.61 -5.48
CA ALA A 47 0.78 -7.63 -4.03
C ALA A 47 -0.61 -7.63 -3.36
N ASN A 48 -1.58 -6.86 -3.85
CA ASN A 48 -2.95 -6.89 -3.34
C ASN A 48 -3.62 -8.26 -3.57
N VAL A 49 -3.53 -8.80 -4.78
CA VAL A 49 -4.12 -10.11 -5.12
C VAL A 49 -3.48 -11.23 -4.31
N SER A 50 -2.16 -11.20 -4.15
CA SER A 50 -1.43 -12.15 -3.29
C SER A 50 -1.87 -12.04 -1.83
N SER A 51 -2.01 -10.82 -1.31
CA SER A 51 -2.52 -10.58 0.05
C SER A 51 -3.92 -11.14 0.24
N PHE A 52 -4.83 -10.91 -0.71
CA PHE A 52 -6.18 -11.49 -0.70
C PHE A 52 -6.17 -13.01 -0.60
N PHE A 53 -5.43 -13.70 -1.48
CA PHE A 53 -5.38 -15.16 -1.46
C PHE A 53 -4.75 -15.72 -0.18
N MET A 54 -3.69 -15.07 0.33
CA MET A 54 -3.07 -15.49 1.60
C MET A 54 -4.01 -15.28 2.80
N ILE A 55 -4.76 -14.18 2.86
CA ILE A 55 -5.78 -13.95 3.90
C ILE A 55 -6.90 -14.97 3.79
N LEU A 56 -7.37 -15.28 2.58
CA LEU A 56 -8.39 -16.30 2.35
C LEU A 56 -7.94 -17.68 2.84
N LEU A 57 -6.73 -18.12 2.45
CA LEU A 57 -6.17 -19.40 2.90
C LEU A 57 -5.93 -19.41 4.41
N SER A 58 -5.41 -18.32 4.96
CA SER A 58 -5.24 -18.14 6.41
C SER A 58 -6.58 -18.31 7.13
N PHE A 59 -7.66 -17.69 6.65
CA PHE A 59 -9.00 -17.83 7.22
C PHE A 59 -9.51 -19.27 7.15
N VAL A 60 -9.31 -19.97 6.03
CA VAL A 60 -9.67 -21.39 5.88
C VAL A 60 -8.95 -22.26 6.91
N PHE A 61 -7.65 -22.04 7.14
CA PHE A 61 -6.90 -22.76 8.17
C PHE A 61 -7.44 -22.50 9.57
N ALA A 62 -7.77 -21.24 9.92
CA ALA A 62 -8.34 -20.92 11.22
C ALA A 62 -9.71 -21.59 11.44
N VAL A 63 -10.60 -21.54 10.44
CA VAL A 63 -11.91 -22.21 10.52
C VAL A 63 -11.73 -23.71 10.68
N THR A 64 -10.82 -24.33 9.92
CA THR A 64 -10.57 -25.77 10.00
C THR A 64 -10.00 -26.18 11.35
N ALA A 65 -9.01 -25.45 11.86
CA ALA A 65 -8.41 -25.69 13.18
C ALA A 65 -9.45 -25.55 14.31
N MET A 66 -10.34 -24.55 14.21
CA MET A 66 -11.44 -24.35 15.16
C MET A 66 -12.45 -25.51 15.11
N SER A 67 -12.83 -25.97 13.92
CA SER A 67 -13.78 -27.10 13.75
C SER A 67 -13.24 -28.43 14.29
N MET A 68 -11.91 -28.57 14.36
CA MET A 68 -11.25 -29.75 14.95
C MET A 68 -11.09 -29.64 16.49
N SER A 69 -11.47 -28.51 17.09
CA SER A 69 -11.33 -28.29 18.53
C SER A 69 -12.54 -28.83 19.30
N THR A 70 -12.33 -29.31 20.52
CA THR A 70 -13.38 -29.99 21.33
C THR A 70 -14.47 -29.05 21.84
N SER A 71 -14.21 -27.74 21.86
CA SER A 71 -15.19 -26.71 22.23
C SER A 71 -15.03 -25.52 21.28
N PRO A 72 -15.63 -25.58 20.08
CA PRO A 72 -15.48 -24.53 19.07
C PRO A 72 -16.18 -23.26 19.54
N LYS A 73 -15.41 -22.18 19.75
CA LYS A 73 -15.94 -20.85 20.10
C LYS A 73 -15.77 -19.87 18.93
N HIS A 74 -16.52 -20.12 17.86
CA HIS A 74 -16.52 -19.25 16.69
C HIS A 74 -16.92 -17.81 17.08
N PHE A 75 -16.17 -16.82 16.59
CA PHE A 75 -16.50 -15.38 16.71
C PHE A 75 -16.69 -14.84 18.15
N SER A 76 -16.10 -15.52 19.14
CA SER A 76 -16.15 -15.08 20.55
C SER A 76 -15.06 -14.07 20.95
N ASP A 77 -13.99 -13.98 20.18
CA ASP A 77 -12.86 -13.08 20.43
C ASP A 77 -12.86 -11.93 19.39
N PRO A 78 -12.51 -10.68 19.79
CA PRO A 78 -12.35 -9.57 18.86
C PRO A 78 -11.44 -9.88 17.66
N HIS A 79 -10.40 -10.70 17.84
CA HIS A 79 -9.52 -11.17 16.77
C HIS A 79 -10.30 -11.89 15.67
N HIS A 80 -11.29 -12.73 16.02
CA HIS A 80 -12.10 -13.45 15.03
C HIS A 80 -12.97 -12.50 14.21
N ILE A 81 -13.62 -11.54 14.89
CA ILE A 81 -14.56 -10.60 14.27
C ILE A 81 -13.81 -9.64 13.34
N VAL A 82 -12.71 -9.06 13.82
CA VAL A 82 -11.89 -8.14 13.03
C VAL A 82 -11.19 -8.87 11.88
N GLY A 83 -10.74 -10.12 12.08
CA GLY A 83 -10.17 -10.94 11.01
C GLY A 83 -11.17 -11.16 9.85
N LEU A 84 -12.43 -11.46 10.18
CA LEU A 84 -13.49 -11.57 9.17
C LEU A 84 -13.76 -10.22 8.48
N ALA A 85 -13.79 -9.12 9.24
CA ALA A 85 -13.96 -7.78 8.67
C ALA A 85 -12.82 -7.42 7.69
N ILE A 86 -11.56 -7.76 8.02
CA ILE A 86 -10.42 -7.59 7.12
C ILE A 86 -10.61 -8.42 5.85
N LEU A 87 -11.01 -9.69 5.95
CA LEU A 87 -11.26 -10.54 4.78
C LEU A 87 -12.29 -9.90 3.84
N MET A 88 -13.40 -9.41 4.39
CA MET A 88 -14.45 -8.73 3.60
C MET A 88 -13.93 -7.43 2.96
N LEU A 89 -13.20 -6.61 3.71
CA LEU A 89 -12.63 -5.36 3.23
C LEU A 89 -11.57 -5.57 2.14
N VAL A 90 -10.67 -6.56 2.29
CA VAL A 90 -9.66 -6.89 1.27
C VAL A 90 -10.33 -7.44 0.01
N THR A 91 -11.35 -8.28 0.16
CA THR A 91 -12.16 -8.76 -0.99
C THR A 91 -12.77 -7.58 -1.74
N PHE A 92 -13.45 -6.68 -1.02
CA PHE A 92 -14.01 -5.47 -1.60
C PHE A 92 -12.94 -4.61 -2.27
N GLN A 93 -11.77 -4.44 -1.66
CA GLN A 93 -10.69 -3.63 -2.21
C GLN A 93 -10.12 -4.18 -3.51
N VAL A 94 -9.92 -5.50 -3.61
CA VAL A 94 -9.46 -6.13 -4.85
C VAL A 94 -10.50 -5.97 -5.95
N MET A 95 -11.78 -6.28 -5.67
CA MET A 95 -12.87 -6.12 -6.64
C MET A 95 -13.01 -4.66 -7.09
N ASN A 96 -13.05 -3.73 -6.14
CA ASN A 96 -13.12 -2.29 -6.38
C ASN A 96 -11.89 -1.75 -7.14
N GLY A 97 -10.73 -2.41 -7.00
CA GLY A 97 -9.52 -2.13 -7.77
C GLY A 97 -9.67 -2.48 -9.25
N PHE A 98 -10.33 -3.59 -9.57
CA PHE A 98 -10.62 -4.00 -10.96
C PHE A 98 -11.78 -3.22 -11.58
N LEU A 99 -12.79 -2.85 -10.78
CA LEU A 99 -13.94 -2.04 -11.19
C LEU A 99 -13.65 -0.53 -11.20
N ARG A 100 -12.37 -0.14 -11.17
CA ARG A 100 -11.97 1.26 -11.07
C ARG A 100 -12.54 2.08 -12.24
N PRO A 101 -13.08 3.29 -12.01
CA PRO A 101 -13.57 4.14 -13.09
C PRO A 101 -12.48 4.44 -14.14
N PRO A 102 -12.82 4.62 -15.42
CA PRO A 102 -11.86 4.97 -16.46
C PRO A 102 -11.17 6.30 -16.15
N VAL A 103 -10.00 6.51 -16.75
CA VAL A 103 -9.30 7.79 -16.64
C VAL A 103 -10.10 8.83 -17.42
N GLU A 104 -10.53 9.89 -16.73
CA GLU A 104 -11.12 11.06 -17.40
C GLU A 104 -10.09 11.67 -18.34
N LYS A 105 -10.49 11.88 -19.60
CA LYS A 105 -9.68 12.66 -20.53
C LYS A 105 -9.61 14.08 -19.98
N ARG A 106 -8.40 14.54 -19.70
CA ARG A 106 -8.18 15.92 -19.26
C ARG A 106 -8.61 16.82 -20.41
N ASP A 107 -9.64 17.64 -20.20
CA ASP A 107 -9.98 18.69 -21.14
C ASP A 107 -8.80 19.70 -21.13
N PRO A 108 -8.10 19.89 -22.26
CA PRO A 108 -6.97 20.82 -22.33
C PRO A 108 -7.37 22.27 -22.01
N TYR A 109 -8.67 22.60 -22.06
CA TYR A 109 -9.21 23.92 -21.76
C TYR A 109 -9.83 24.04 -20.37
N ALA A 110 -9.85 22.97 -19.57
CA ALA A 110 -10.39 23.04 -18.21
C ALA A 110 -9.47 23.90 -17.31
N VAL A 111 -10.00 25.04 -16.86
CA VAL A 111 -9.36 25.89 -15.86
C VAL A 111 -9.33 25.12 -14.54
N ASP A 112 -8.14 24.83 -14.03
CA ASP A 112 -7.96 24.14 -12.74
C ASP A 112 -8.32 25.11 -11.61
N THR A 113 -9.60 25.13 -11.22
CA THR A 113 -10.11 26.00 -10.15
C THR A 113 -9.79 25.48 -8.75
N LYS A 114 -8.90 24.48 -8.61
CA LYS A 114 -8.48 23.95 -7.32
C LYS A 114 -7.61 24.97 -6.60
N ILE A 115 -8.25 25.80 -5.78
CA ILE A 115 -7.56 26.68 -4.82
C ILE A 115 -6.78 25.79 -3.86
N ALA A 116 -5.45 25.94 -3.89
CA ALA A 116 -4.53 25.15 -3.08
C ALA A 116 -4.86 25.30 -1.58
N GLY A 117 -5.26 24.19 -0.93
CA GLY A 117 -5.42 24.10 0.52
C GLY A 117 -6.84 23.89 1.04
N ILE A 118 -7.88 24.05 0.20
CA ILE A 118 -9.25 23.68 0.59
C ILE A 118 -9.52 22.25 0.09
N ILE A 119 -10.05 21.39 0.98
CA ILE A 119 -10.53 20.05 0.59
C ILE A 119 -11.70 20.27 -0.37
N THR A 120 -11.42 20.24 -1.67
CA THR A 120 -12.46 20.26 -2.69
C THR A 120 -13.14 18.89 -2.68
N LEU A 121 -14.48 18.90 -2.63
CA LEU A 121 -15.26 17.69 -2.84
C LEU A 121 -14.83 17.05 -4.17
N PRO A 122 -14.72 15.71 -4.24
CA PRO A 122 -14.34 15.04 -5.48
C PRO A 122 -15.36 15.40 -6.57
N GLY A 123 -14.87 16.02 -7.64
CA GLY A 123 -15.73 16.48 -8.74
C GLY A 123 -16.19 15.32 -9.62
N THR A 124 -15.53 14.17 -9.52
CA THR A 124 -15.76 13.02 -10.41
C THR A 124 -15.73 11.68 -9.69
N ALA A 125 -16.34 10.67 -10.31
CA ALA A 125 -16.38 9.31 -9.75
C ALA A 125 -14.96 8.73 -9.58
N ARG A 126 -14.03 9.06 -10.48
CA ARG A 126 -12.62 8.63 -10.39
C ARG A 126 -11.92 9.26 -9.18
N GLU A 127 -12.17 10.53 -8.89
CA GLU A 127 -11.60 11.23 -7.73
C GLU A 127 -12.13 10.67 -6.41
N LEU A 128 -13.46 10.47 -6.31
CA LEU A 128 -14.07 9.85 -5.14
C LEU A 128 -13.52 8.44 -4.91
N TRP A 129 -13.46 7.62 -5.97
CA TRP A 129 -12.89 6.28 -5.92
C TRP A 129 -11.44 6.29 -5.41
N LYS A 130 -10.59 7.22 -5.87
CA LYS A 130 -9.19 7.34 -5.41
C LYS A 130 -9.11 7.61 -3.90
N ILE A 131 -9.95 8.53 -3.39
CA ILE A 131 -9.98 8.88 -1.97
C ILE A 131 -10.41 7.65 -1.15
N LEU A 132 -11.56 7.06 -1.50
CA LEU A 132 -12.11 5.90 -0.80
C LEU A 132 -11.15 4.71 -0.83
N HIS A 133 -10.62 4.35 -2.00
CA HIS A 133 -9.69 3.24 -2.17
C HIS A 133 -8.42 3.44 -1.33
N LYS A 134 -7.84 4.65 -1.35
CA LYS A 134 -6.66 5.00 -0.54
C LYS A 134 -6.95 4.93 0.96
N CYS A 135 -8.03 5.56 1.42
CA CYS A 135 -8.40 5.58 2.83
C CYS A 135 -8.67 4.16 3.35
N ALA A 136 -9.44 3.36 2.61
CA ALA A 136 -9.72 1.99 3.00
C ALA A 136 -8.45 1.10 2.96
N GLY A 137 -7.50 1.35 2.06
CA GLY A 137 -6.24 0.59 2.00
C GLY A 137 -5.35 0.87 3.22
N VAL A 138 -5.25 2.14 3.62
CA VAL A 138 -4.53 2.54 4.84
C VAL A 138 -5.22 2.01 6.09
N PHE A 139 -6.56 2.03 6.11
CA PHE A 139 -7.33 1.46 7.21
C PHE A 139 -7.08 -0.04 7.37
N VAL A 140 -7.13 -0.82 6.29
CA VAL A 140 -6.81 -2.27 6.31
C VAL A 140 -5.38 -2.50 6.81
N LEU A 141 -4.40 -1.69 6.39
CA LEU A 141 -3.03 -1.79 6.88
C LEU A 141 -2.94 -1.59 8.40
N ALA A 142 -3.57 -0.55 8.93
CA ALA A 142 -3.54 -0.24 10.36
C ALA A 142 -4.22 -1.34 11.20
N VAL A 143 -5.43 -1.76 10.80
CA VAL A 143 -6.17 -2.81 11.49
C VAL A 143 -5.47 -4.17 11.33
N GLY A 144 -4.82 -4.41 10.19
CA GLY A 144 -4.01 -5.60 9.95
C GLY A 144 -2.83 -5.75 10.92
N PHE A 145 -2.13 -4.66 11.26
CA PHE A 145 -1.08 -4.71 12.27
C PHE A 145 -1.60 -5.02 13.67
N TRP A 146 -2.76 -4.47 14.03
CA TRP A 146 -3.44 -4.86 15.26
C TRP A 146 -3.83 -6.35 15.25
N GLN A 147 -4.35 -6.85 14.12
CA GLN A 147 -4.76 -8.25 13.96
C GLN A 147 -3.58 -9.22 14.15
N LEU A 148 -2.40 -8.89 13.61
CA LEU A 148 -1.19 -9.69 13.80
C LEU A 148 -0.74 -9.71 15.26
N LYS A 149 -0.72 -8.54 15.93
CA LYS A 149 -0.38 -8.46 17.36
C LYS A 149 -1.32 -9.33 18.19
N ALA A 150 -2.63 -9.19 17.99
CA ALA A 150 -3.64 -9.95 18.72
C ALA A 150 -3.49 -11.47 18.47
N GLY A 151 -3.27 -11.88 17.22
CA GLY A 151 -3.06 -13.29 16.87
C GLY A 151 -1.80 -13.89 17.51
N MET A 152 -0.71 -13.12 17.61
CA MET A 152 0.50 -13.55 18.32
C MET A 152 0.27 -13.72 19.82
N ASP A 153 -0.54 -12.86 20.44
CA ASP A 153 -0.91 -12.97 21.85
C ASP A 153 -1.73 -14.23 22.11
N LEU A 154 -2.74 -14.49 21.26
CA LEU A 154 -3.57 -15.70 21.34
C LEU A 154 -2.74 -16.97 21.13
N TYR A 155 -1.90 -17.02 20.09
CA TYR A 155 -1.06 -18.19 19.81
C TYR A 155 -0.09 -18.48 20.96
N ALA A 156 0.53 -17.45 21.53
CA ALA A 156 1.44 -17.61 22.68
C ALA A 156 0.71 -18.14 23.91
N ALA A 157 -0.50 -17.63 24.19
CA ALA A 157 -1.33 -18.07 25.30
C ALA A 157 -1.84 -19.52 25.13
N ASP A 158 -2.36 -19.86 23.95
CA ASP A 158 -2.95 -21.17 23.69
C ASP A 158 -1.91 -22.30 23.69
N PHE A 159 -0.71 -22.02 23.19
CA PHE A 159 0.37 -23.03 23.09
C PHE A 159 1.46 -22.90 24.15
N GLN A 160 1.34 -21.94 25.08
CA GLN A 160 2.31 -21.70 26.16
C GLN A 160 3.74 -21.52 25.62
N VAL A 161 3.87 -20.70 24.57
CA VAL A 161 5.16 -20.40 23.92
C VAL A 161 5.54 -18.94 24.07
N GLY A 162 6.82 -18.62 23.87
CA GLY A 162 7.29 -17.24 23.83
C GLY A 162 6.59 -16.43 22.74
N THR A 163 6.37 -15.14 23.02
CA THR A 163 5.73 -14.22 22.07
C THR A 163 6.73 -13.65 21.06
N TRP A 164 6.29 -13.51 19.82
CA TRP A 164 7.08 -12.91 18.73
C TRP A 164 6.90 -11.39 18.61
N LYS A 165 6.12 -10.78 19.51
CA LYS A 165 5.84 -9.34 19.54
C LYS A 165 7.09 -8.43 19.45
N PRO A 166 8.21 -8.70 20.16
CA PRO A 166 9.37 -7.83 20.07
C PRO A 166 9.92 -7.72 18.64
N TYR A 167 9.99 -8.84 17.92
CA TYR A 167 10.42 -8.88 16.53
C TYR A 167 9.44 -8.16 15.61
N PHE A 168 8.14 -8.31 15.86
CA PHE A 168 7.12 -7.58 15.12
C PHE A 168 7.24 -6.06 15.30
N TYR A 169 7.45 -5.58 16.52
CA TYR A 169 7.66 -4.14 16.76
C TYR A 169 8.98 -3.63 16.16
N ALA A 170 10.04 -4.42 16.22
CA ALA A 170 11.29 -4.09 15.53
C ALA A 170 11.07 -3.97 14.01
N TYR A 171 10.33 -4.91 13.41
CA TYR A 171 9.92 -4.84 12.01
C TYR A 171 9.13 -3.56 11.71
N LEU A 172 8.10 -3.23 12.51
CA LEU A 172 7.30 -2.01 12.32
C LEU A 172 8.15 -0.73 12.43
N ALA A 173 9.10 -0.70 13.37
CA ALA A 173 10.00 0.43 13.55
C ALA A 173 10.92 0.62 12.33
N ILE A 174 11.53 -0.47 11.84
CA ILE A 174 12.38 -0.44 10.64
C ILE A 174 11.56 -0.02 9.42
N PHE A 175 10.43 -0.69 9.18
CA PHE A 175 9.55 -0.42 8.05
C PHE A 175 9.06 1.05 8.04
N GLY A 176 8.58 1.53 9.19
CA GLY A 176 8.16 2.92 9.35
C GLY A 176 9.28 3.92 9.12
N THR A 177 10.47 3.65 9.67
CA THR A 177 11.66 4.49 9.48
C THR A 177 12.05 4.59 8.01
N VAL A 178 12.08 3.46 7.29
CA VAL A 178 12.39 3.44 5.85
C VAL A 178 11.39 4.26 5.05
N ILE A 179 10.08 4.14 5.32
CA ILE A 179 9.06 4.94 4.64
C ILE A 179 9.27 6.43 4.88
N VAL A 180 9.53 6.83 6.13
CA VAL A 180 9.76 8.24 6.49
C VAL A 180 11.00 8.78 5.79
N LEU A 181 12.12 8.06 5.83
CA LEU A 181 13.36 8.46 5.17
C LEU A 181 13.18 8.59 3.64
N LEU A 182 12.50 7.64 3.00
CA LEU A 182 12.21 7.71 1.57
C LEU A 182 11.31 8.91 1.22
N LYS A 183 10.30 9.21 2.05
CA LYS A 183 9.44 10.39 1.84
C LYS A 183 10.19 11.70 2.01
N LEU A 184 11.04 11.80 3.02
CA LEU A 184 11.88 12.98 3.25
C LEU A 184 12.87 13.18 2.10
N TRP A 185 13.50 12.10 1.63
CA TRP A 185 14.41 12.14 0.48
C TRP A 185 13.69 12.59 -0.79
N MET A 186 12.53 12.02 -1.13
CA MET A 186 11.75 12.45 -2.29
C MET A 186 11.34 13.92 -2.21
N PHE A 187 10.88 14.36 -1.04
CA PHE A 187 10.53 15.76 -0.83
C PHE A 187 11.74 16.69 -1.03
N TRP A 188 12.91 16.26 -0.58
CA TRP A 188 14.15 17.01 -0.76
C TRP A 188 14.58 17.09 -2.23
N GLU A 189 14.52 15.98 -2.97
CA GLU A 189 14.80 15.96 -4.42
C GLU A 189 13.82 16.83 -5.21
N GLU A 190 12.52 16.77 -4.90
CA GLU A 190 11.52 17.64 -5.52
C GLU A 190 11.80 19.13 -5.26
N LYS A 191 12.21 19.47 -4.03
CA LYS A 191 12.59 20.85 -3.69
C LYS A 191 13.86 21.28 -4.43
N LYS A 192 14.86 20.41 -4.52
CA LYS A 192 16.11 20.67 -5.25
C LYS A 192 15.85 20.91 -6.74
N ALA A 193 15.00 20.11 -7.36
CA ALA A 193 14.58 20.28 -8.74
C ALA A 193 13.90 21.65 -8.98
N ARG A 194 12.99 22.06 -8.09
CA ARG A 194 12.32 23.37 -8.17
C ARG A 194 13.31 24.54 -8.08
N MET A 195 14.25 24.48 -7.13
CA MET A 195 15.27 25.52 -6.99
C MET A 195 16.18 25.61 -8.22
N GLY A 196 16.53 24.47 -8.84
CA GLY A 196 17.31 24.44 -10.08
C GLY A 196 16.59 25.12 -11.25
N VAL A 197 15.27 24.92 -11.38
CA VAL A 197 14.45 25.59 -12.41
C VAL A 197 14.35 27.11 -12.17
N GLU A 198 14.21 27.53 -10.91
CA GLU A 198 14.17 28.96 -10.56
C GLU A 198 15.48 29.69 -10.89
N GLN A 199 16.61 28.99 -10.78
CA GLN A 199 17.96 29.49 -11.08
C GLN A 199 18.28 29.54 -12.58
N MET A 200 17.47 28.95 -13.47
CA MET A 200 17.68 29.06 -14.91
C MET A 200 17.52 30.50 -15.40
N ASN A 201 18.41 30.96 -16.28
CA ASN A 201 18.31 32.28 -16.91
C ASN A 201 16.93 32.43 -17.60
N PRO A 202 16.25 33.59 -17.49
CA PRO A 202 15.06 33.91 -18.29
C PRO A 202 15.09 33.44 -19.75
N ASP A 203 16.23 33.50 -20.41
CA ASP A 203 16.40 33.05 -21.80
C ASP A 203 16.29 31.52 -21.93
N GLN A 204 16.86 30.75 -21.00
CA GLN A 204 16.72 29.29 -20.97
C GLN A 204 15.27 28.88 -20.68
N ARG A 205 14.57 29.61 -19.80
CA ARG A 205 13.14 29.42 -19.53
C ARG A 205 12.28 29.75 -20.76
N ARG A 206 12.59 30.82 -21.48
CA ARG A 206 11.93 31.17 -22.74
C ARG A 206 12.14 30.12 -23.82
N MET A 207 13.37 29.63 -23.98
CA MET A 207 13.68 28.58 -24.96
C MET A 207 12.94 27.27 -24.64
N GLY A 208 12.91 26.84 -23.38
CA GLY A 208 12.12 25.66 -22.98
C GLY A 208 10.62 25.84 -23.21
N SER A 209 10.07 27.01 -22.91
CA SER A 209 8.65 27.31 -23.14
C SER A 209 8.30 27.34 -24.63
N ALA A 210 9.20 27.87 -25.48
CA ALA A 210 9.04 27.91 -26.93
C ALA A 210 9.12 26.50 -27.55
N ALA A 211 10.00 25.63 -27.04
CA ALA A 211 10.07 24.23 -27.46
C ALA A 211 8.75 23.49 -27.18
N VAL A 212 8.22 23.59 -25.95
CA VAL A 212 6.92 23.01 -25.57
C VAL A 212 5.79 23.53 -26.46
N ALA A 213 5.75 24.85 -26.72
CA ALA A 213 4.73 25.45 -27.57
C ALA A 213 4.78 24.97 -29.03
N ASN A 214 5.96 24.58 -29.51
CA ASN A 214 6.16 24.02 -30.85
C ASN A 214 5.93 22.50 -30.91
N GLY A 215 5.38 21.89 -29.85
CA GLY A 215 5.14 20.45 -29.79
C GLY A 215 6.42 19.63 -29.66
N ILE A 216 7.56 20.27 -29.39
CA ILE A 216 8.78 19.59 -28.96
C ILE A 216 8.57 19.32 -27.48
N ASP A 217 8.22 18.09 -27.14
CA ASP A 217 8.15 17.67 -25.75
C ASP A 217 9.58 17.64 -25.19
N PRO A 218 9.99 18.59 -24.33
CA PRO A 218 11.34 18.58 -23.78
C PRO A 218 11.58 17.33 -22.93
N ASP A 219 10.51 16.68 -22.46
CA ASP A 219 10.59 15.43 -21.71
C ASP A 219 10.69 14.20 -22.63
N SER A 220 10.48 14.35 -23.94
CA SER A 220 10.73 13.28 -24.93
C SER A 220 12.23 13.04 -25.18
N GLU A 221 13.07 14.04 -24.90
CA GLU A 221 14.54 13.96 -24.91
C GLU A 221 15.16 13.92 -23.51
N LEU A 222 14.38 14.12 -22.43
CA LEU A 222 14.80 13.66 -21.11
C LEU A 222 14.82 12.13 -21.16
N VAL A 223 15.95 11.60 -21.64
CA VAL A 223 16.42 10.26 -21.37
C VAL A 223 16.03 10.01 -19.91
N PRO A 224 15.14 9.03 -19.62
CA PRO A 224 14.68 8.80 -18.27
C PRO A 224 15.91 8.82 -17.41
N VAL A 225 15.96 9.70 -16.40
CA VAL A 225 17.13 9.86 -15.52
C VAL A 225 17.59 8.46 -15.20
N GLN A 226 18.63 8.01 -15.91
CA GLN A 226 19.24 6.75 -15.62
C GLN A 226 19.86 7.08 -14.29
N PHE A 227 19.21 6.63 -13.23
CA PHE A 227 19.88 6.45 -11.97
C PHE A 227 21.00 5.50 -12.33
N ASP A 228 22.15 6.06 -12.65
CA ASP A 228 23.39 5.35 -12.73
C ASP A 228 23.68 4.98 -11.27
N ILE A 229 23.01 3.90 -10.83
CA ILE A 229 23.31 3.26 -9.57
C ILE A 229 24.68 2.65 -9.83
N GLY A 230 25.71 3.46 -9.65
CA GLY A 230 27.10 3.05 -9.75
C GLY A 230 27.36 1.97 -8.71
N MET A 231 27.03 0.73 -9.06
CA MET A 231 27.57 -0.46 -8.45
C MET A 231 28.92 -0.69 -9.12
N GLN A 232 29.93 -0.01 -8.59
CA GLN A 232 31.31 -0.46 -8.71
C GLN A 232 31.54 -1.65 -7.78
#